data_AF-A0A662V4S1-F1
#
_entry.id   AF-A0A662V4S1-F1
#
_cell.length_a   1.000
_cell.length_b   1.000
_cell.length_c   1.000
_cell.angle_alpha   90.00
_cell.angle_beta   90.00
_cell.angle_gamma   90.00
#
_symmetry.space_group_name_H-M   'P 1'
#
loop_
_entity.id
_entity.type
_entity.pdbx_description
1 polymer ?
#
loop_
_entity_poly.entity_id
_entity_poly.type
_entity_poly.pdbx_seq_one_letter_code
_entity_poly.pdbx_strand_id
1 'polypeptide(L)'
;MYRIPSLILRYGVITGLAVSLTGLVINELLNVEVVTLIGMFIIVLTPLTSLIIISLKLVSKKDLRKFVLSQITIAVIIASLIVSMLTR
;
A
#
# COMPACT_ATOMS: atom_id res chain seq x y z
N MET A 1 6.03 -0.03 -19.60
CA MET A 1 7.12 -0.77 -18.92
C MET A 1 6.74 -1.31 -17.52
N TYR A 2 5.70 -0.77 -16.86
CA TYR A 2 5.23 -1.19 -15.52
C TYR A 2 3.72 -1.45 -15.43
N ARG A 3 3.11 -2.03 -16.48
CA ARG A 3 1.65 -2.21 -16.55
C ARG A 3 1.09 -2.99 -15.35
N ILE A 4 1.72 -4.10 -14.97
CA ILE A 4 1.27 -4.94 -13.85
C ILE A 4 1.32 -4.18 -12.51
N PRO A 5 2.47 -3.63 -12.06
CA PRO A 5 2.50 -2.88 -10.80
C PRO A 5 1.60 -1.63 -10.81
N SER A 6 1.42 -0.98 -11.96
CA SER A 6 0.49 0.15 -12.09
C SER A 6 -0.98 -0.26 -11.96
N LEU A 7 -1.38 -1.42 -12.50
CA LEU A 7 -2.73 -1.96 -12.34
C LEU A 7 -2.98 -2.38 -10.90
N ILE A 8 -2.02 -3.07 -10.26
CA ILE A 8 -2.10 -3.45 -8.84
C ILE A 8 -2.27 -2.20 -7.97
N LEU A 9 -1.47 -1.16 -8.22
CA LEU A 9 -1.58 0.11 -7.48
C LEU A 9 -2.97 0.73 -7.65
N ARG A 10 -3.46 0.83 -8.90
CA ARG A 10 -4.74 1.46 -9.19
C ARG A 10 -5.91 0.71 -8.57
N TYR A 11 -6.01 -0.60 -8.80
CA TYR A 11 -7.15 -1.39 -8.31
C TYR A 11 -7.08 -1.64 -6.80
N GLY A 12 -5.88 -1.85 -6.25
CA GLY A 12 -5.71 -2.02 -4.80
C GLY A 12 -6.08 -0.75 -4.03
N VAL A 13 -5.71 0.45 -4.52
CA VAL A 13 -6.13 1.70 -3.90
C VAL A 13 -7.63 1.93 -4.03
N ILE A 14 -8.22 1.72 -5.22
CA ILE A 14 -9.67 1.89 -5.42
C ILE A 14 -10.46 0.94 -4.51
N THR A 15 -10.08 -0.33 -4.45
CA THR A 15 -10.75 -1.33 -3.61
C THR A 15 -10.55 -1.03 -2.13
N GLY A 16 -9.34 -0.67 -1.70
CA GLY A 16 -9.06 -0.27 -0.32
C GLY A 16 -9.86 0.97 0.11
N LEU A 17 -9.99 1.96 -0.77
CA LEU A 17 -10.84 3.14 -0.54
C LEU A 17 -12.32 2.77 -0.46
N ALA A 18 -12.82 1.94 -1.37
CA ALA A 18 -14.20 1.48 -1.33
C ALA A 18 -14.52 0.75 -0.02
N VAL A 19 -13.64 -0.19 0.40
CA VAL A 19 -13.77 -0.92 1.66
C VAL A 19 -13.70 0.02 2.86
N SER A 20 -12.78 0.98 2.85
CA SER A 20 -12.62 1.98 3.93
C SER A 20 -13.87 2.84 4.07
N LEU A 21 -14.44 3.32 2.96
CA LEU A 21 -15.67 4.12 2.94
C LEU A 21 -16.87 3.31 3.43
N THR A 22 -17.05 2.08 2.95
CA THR A 22 -18.09 1.20 3.48
C THR A 22 -17.87 0.89 4.96
N GLY A 23 -16.62 0.72 5.37
CA GLY A 23 -16.25 0.50 6.77
C GLY A 23 -16.60 1.69 7.64
N LEU A 24 -16.41 2.93 7.16
CA LEU A 24 -16.77 4.13 7.92
C LEU A 24 -18.27 4.22 8.13
N VAL A 25 -19.05 3.96 7.09
CA VAL A 25 -20.52 3.92 7.19
C VAL A 25 -20.97 2.83 8.16
N ILE A 26 -20.38 1.65 8.11
CA ILE A 26 -20.67 0.53 9.03
C ILE A 26 -20.26 0.90 10.46
N ASN A 27 -19.10 1.53 10.64
CA ASN A 27 -18.60 1.90 11.97
C ASN A 27 -19.52 2.92 12.63
N GLU A 28 -19.98 3.92 11.88
CA GLU A 28 -20.91 4.94 12.40
C GLU A 28 -22.27 4.32 12.81
N LEU A 29 -22.74 3.30 12.06
CA LEU A 29 -24.03 2.67 12.31
C LEU A 29 -23.99 1.56 13.37
N LEU A 30 -22.88 0.84 13.48
CA LEU A 30 -22.78 -0.41 14.25
C LEU A 30 -21.61 -0.43 15.26
N ASN A 31 -20.79 0.62 15.33
CA ASN A 31 -19.55 0.69 16.13
C ASN A 31 -18.57 -0.48 15.87
N VAL A 32 -18.53 -0.96 14.62
CA VAL A 32 -17.60 -2.02 14.21
C VAL A 32 -16.42 -1.43 13.43
N GLU A 33 -15.31 -1.22 14.13
CA GLU A 33 -14.07 -0.63 13.57
C GLU A 33 -13.26 -1.60 12.70
N VAL A 34 -13.59 -2.89 12.70
CA VAL A 34 -12.81 -3.92 12.00
C VAL A 34 -12.79 -3.67 10.49
N VAL A 35 -13.91 -3.20 9.92
CA VAL A 35 -14.04 -3.01 8.47
C VAL A 35 -13.24 -1.81 7.98
N THR A 36 -13.20 -0.71 8.73
CA THR A 36 -12.35 0.46 8.39
C THR A 36 -10.87 0.09 8.45
N LEU A 37 -10.48 -0.69 9.45
CA LEU A 37 -9.11 -1.16 9.62
C LEU A 37 -8.67 -2.05 8.44
N ILE A 38 -9.52 -2.98 7.99
CA ILE A 38 -9.25 -3.80 6.79
C ILE A 38 -9.03 -2.91 5.56
N GLY A 39 -9.88 -1.90 5.34
CA GLY A 39 -9.74 -0.96 4.23
C GLY A 39 -8.40 -0.20 4.27
N MET A 40 -8.00 0.29 5.44
CA MET A 40 -6.70 0.94 5.62
C MET A 40 -5.54 0.02 5.31
N PHE A 41 -5.59 -1.24 5.77
CA PHE A 41 -4.54 -2.23 5.47
C PHE A 41 -4.38 -2.45 3.97
N ILE A 42 -5.48 -2.54 3.22
CA ILE A 42 -5.44 -2.71 1.76
C ILE A 42 -4.76 -1.51 1.10
N ILE A 43 -5.08 -0.28 1.52
CA ILE A 43 -4.47 0.95 0.97
C ILE A 43 -2.96 0.99 1.23
N VAL A 44 -2.52 0.53 2.40
CA VAL A 44 -1.10 0.52 2.79
C VAL A 44 -0.31 -0.61 2.11
N LEU A 45 -0.89 -1.81 2.02
CA LEU A 45 -0.21 -2.98 1.46
C LEU A 45 -0.09 -2.91 -0.07
N THR A 46 -1.01 -2.21 -0.73
CA THR A 46 -1.01 -2.05 -2.19
C THR A 46 0.26 -1.37 -2.75
N PRO A 47 0.71 -0.19 -2.25
CA PRO A 47 1.97 0.41 -2.71
C PRO A 47 3.20 -0.43 -2.36
N LEU A 48 3.21 -1.13 -1.21
CA LEU A 48 4.29 -2.04 -0.83
C LEU A 48 4.41 -3.21 -1.83
N THR A 49 3.31 -3.88 -2.14
CA THR A 49 3.29 -4.99 -3.10
C THR A 49 3.67 -4.53 -4.51
N SER A 50 3.19 -3.36 -4.94
CA SER A 50 3.59 -2.76 -6.22
C SER A 50 5.09 -2.47 -6.28
N LEU A 51 5.66 -1.88 -5.23
CA LEU A 51 7.09 -1.58 -5.15
C LEU A 51 7.94 -2.86 -5.14
N ILE A 52 7.54 -3.90 -4.41
CA ILE A 52 8.23 -5.20 -4.41
C ILE A 52 8.31 -5.77 -5.82
N ILE A 53 7.21 -5.74 -6.59
CA ILE A 53 7.19 -6.22 -7.98
C ILE A 53 8.10 -5.36 -8.88
N ILE A 54 8.11 -4.04 -8.67
CA ILE A 54 9.03 -3.14 -9.38
C ILE A 54 10.49 -3.48 -9.04
N SER A 55 10.81 -3.68 -7.76
CA SER A 55 12.14 -4.06 -7.28
C SER A 55 12.64 -5.36 -7.91
N LEU A 56 11.82 -6.41 -7.92
CA LEU A 56 12.15 -7.69 -8.56
C LEU A 56 12.47 -7.51 -10.05
N LYS A 57 11.67 -6.71 -10.74
CA LYS A 57 11.88 -6.43 -12.17
C LYS A 57 13.15 -5.61 -12.45
N LEU A 58 13.51 -4.71 -11.55
CA LEU A 58 14.71 -3.87 -11.67
C LEU A 58 16.00 -4.69 -11.44
N VAL A 59 15.97 -5.64 -10.50
CA VAL A 59 17.06 -6.61 -10.29
C VAL A 59 17.30 -7.42 -11.55
N SER A 60 16.25 -7.97 -12.17
CA SER A 60 16.39 -8.72 -13.42
C SER A 60 16.96 -7.90 -14.58
N LYS A 61 16.81 -6.57 -14.54
CA LYS A 61 17.32 -5.65 -15.57
C LYS A 61 18.69 -5.07 -15.25
N LYS A 62 19.31 -5.44 -14.12
CA LYS A 62 20.57 -4.88 -13.61
C LYS A 62 20.55 -3.35 -13.46
N ASP A 63 19.38 -2.72 -13.32
CA ASP A 63 19.24 -1.28 -13.13
C ASP A 63 19.34 -0.94 -11.63
N LEU A 64 20.58 -0.92 -11.13
CA LEU A 64 20.90 -0.76 -9.71
C LEU A 64 20.45 0.60 -9.15
N ARG A 65 20.52 1.68 -9.96
CA ARG A 65 20.09 3.02 -9.53
C ARG A 65 18.61 3.05 -9.19
N LYS A 66 17.76 2.55 -10.09
CA LYS A 66 16.31 2.52 -9.85
C LYS A 66 15.94 1.52 -8.75
N PHE A 67 16.68 0.42 -8.63
CA PHE A 67 16.50 -0.54 -7.55
C PHE A 67 16.72 0.11 -6.18
N VAL A 68 17.85 0.80 -5.98
CA VAL A 68 18.12 1.52 -4.72
C VAL A 68 17.01 2.53 -4.41
N LEU A 69 16.54 3.29 -5.42
CA LEU A 69 15.44 4.24 -5.24
C LEU A 69 14.14 3.57 -4.77
N SER A 70 13.81 2.38 -5.32
CA SER A 70 12.65 1.61 -4.89
C SER A 70 12.79 1.12 -3.44
N GLN A 71 13.99 0.72 -3.01
CA GLN A 71 14.24 0.29 -1.63
C GLN A 71 14.14 1.46 -0.64
N ILE A 72 14.65 2.64 -1.02
CA ILE A 72 14.47 3.87 -0.23
C ILE A 72 12.98 4.18 -0.06
N THR A 73 12.20 4.06 -1.15
CA THR A 73 10.76 4.31 -1.09
C THR A 73 10.04 3.32 -0.15
N ILE A 74 10.39 2.03 -0.22
CA ILE A 74 9.88 1.02 0.70
C ILE A 74 10.25 1.37 2.15
N ALA A 75 11.51 1.75 2.41
CA ALA A 75 11.97 2.12 3.74
C ALA A 75 11.21 3.34 4.30
N VAL A 76 10.95 4.36 3.48
CA VAL A 76 10.15 5.53 3.88
C VAL A 76 8.72 5.10 4.22
N ILE A 77 8.07 4.27 3.40
CA ILE A 77 6.71 3.78 3.70
C ILE A 77 6.67 3.02 5.03
N ILE A 78 7.63 2.11 5.25
CA ILE A 78 7.71 1.35 6.50
C ILE A 78 7.94 2.29 7.69
N ALA A 79 8.84 3.26 7.58
CA ALA A 79 9.08 4.25 8.63
C ALA A 79 7.81 5.06 8.94
N SER A 80 7.08 5.51 7.91
CA SER A 80 5.81 6.21 8.09
C SER A 80 4.76 5.36 8.79
N LEU A 81 4.70 4.05 8.50
CA LEU A 81 3.79 3.13 9.20
C LEU A 81 4.17 2.93 10.66
N ILE A 82 5.46 2.74 10.95
CA ILE A 82 5.96 2.61 12.31
C ILE A 82 5.63 3.86 13.13
N VAL A 83 5.91 5.05 12.57
CA VAL A 83 5.56 6.33 13.21
C VAL A 83 4.04 6.40 13.43
N SER A 84 3.23 6.08 12.42
CA SER A 84 1.77 6.09 12.56
C SER A 84 1.27 5.14 13.65
N MET A 85 1.91 3.99 13.86
CA MET A 85 1.55 3.05 14.94
C MET A 85 2.03 3.52 16.32
N LEU A 86 3.15 4.23 16.40
CA LEU A 86 3.68 4.79 17.66
C LEU A 86 2.93 6.04 18.12
N THR A 87 2.29 6.77 17.19
CA THR A 87 1.59 8.04 17.49
C THR A 87 0.09 7.82 17.77
N ARG A 88 -0.38 6.57 17.73
CA ARG A 88 -1.78 6.17 17.97
C ARG A 88 -1.87 5.45 19.32
#